data_AF-A0A6I4MD27-F1
#
_entry.id   AF-A0A6I4MD27-F1
#
_cell.length_a   1.000
_cell.length_b   1.000
_cell.length_c   1.000
_cell.angle_alpha   90.00
_cell.angle_beta   90.00
_cell.angle_gamma   90.00
#
_symmetry.space_group_name_H-M   'P 1'
#
loop_
_entity.id
_entity.type
_entity.pdbx_description
1 polymer ?
#
loop_
_entity_poly.entity_id
_entity_poly.type
_entity_poly.pdbx_seq_one_letter_code
_entity_poly.pdbx_strand_id
1 'polypeptide(L)'
;MHTPLARAQAGLGALLHRLDLYDLDVRLKIDGLLVSAPFADGCCDGNPEPSDTITCRPRPDDGDRFWFAHSWGEWIAEVDQVADAALLIATRLRARGADHSAGPSRSQRLPETSRNTATRP
;
A
#
# COMPACT_ATOMS: atom_id res chain seq x y z
N MET A 1 -12.96 -31.11 -8.42
CA MET A 1 -13.57 -30.00 -7.68
C MET A 1 -12.45 -29.32 -6.90
N HIS A 2 -11.99 -28.15 -7.35
CA HIS A 2 -10.96 -27.42 -6.60
C HIS A 2 -11.66 -26.76 -5.41
N THR A 3 -11.24 -27.06 -4.18
CA THR A 3 -11.81 -26.45 -2.97
C THR A 3 -11.65 -24.92 -3.06
N PRO A 4 -12.67 -24.10 -2.74
CA PRO A 4 -12.61 -22.65 -2.83
C PRO A 4 -11.37 -22.05 -2.17
N LEU A 5 -10.96 -22.62 -1.03
CA LEU A 5 -9.75 -22.25 -0.30
C LEU A 5 -8.47 -22.51 -1.11
N ALA A 6 -8.35 -23.67 -1.77
CA ALA A 6 -7.15 -24.01 -2.54
C ALA A 6 -6.98 -23.09 -3.77
N ARG A 7 -8.09 -22.70 -4.42
CA ARG A 7 -8.03 -21.72 -5.52
C ARG A 7 -7.62 -20.33 -5.01
N ALA A 8 -8.17 -19.89 -3.88
CA ALA A 8 -7.79 -18.65 -3.24
C ALA A 8 -6.30 -18.63 -2.87
N GLN A 9 -5.82 -19.69 -2.21
CA GLN A 9 -4.42 -19.83 -1.81
C GLN A 9 -3.47 -19.86 -3.02
N ALA A 10 -3.83 -20.58 -4.09
CA ALA A 10 -3.04 -20.58 -5.33
C ALA A 10 -2.95 -19.18 -5.95
N GLY A 11 -4.06 -18.44 -5.98
CA GLY A 11 -4.09 -17.05 -6.43
C GLY A 11 -3.20 -16.13 -5.59
N LEU A 12 -3.28 -16.23 -4.26
CA LEU A 12 -2.44 -15.45 -3.36
C LEU A 12 -0.96 -15.80 -3.48
N GLY A 13 -0.62 -17.08 -3.69
CA GLY A 13 0.75 -17.51 -3.95
C GLY A 13 1.32 -16.96 -5.27
N ALA A 14 0.52 -16.94 -6.33
CA ALA A 14 0.92 -16.32 -7.60
C ALA A 14 1.12 -14.81 -7.45
N LEU A 15 0.22 -14.14 -6.72
CA LEU A 15 0.32 -12.71 -6.42
C LEU A 15 1.57 -12.39 -5.58
N LEU A 16 1.90 -13.22 -4.59
CA LEU A 16 3.11 -13.10 -3.78
C LEU A 16 4.36 -13.03 -4.67
N HIS A 17 4.54 -14.02 -5.55
CA HIS A 17 5.70 -14.06 -6.45
C HIS A 17 5.75 -12.86 -7.41
N ARG A 18 4.60 -12.32 -7.80
CA ARG A 18 4.58 -11.13 -8.66
C ARG A 18 4.93 -9.86 -7.89
N LEU A 19 4.47 -9.73 -6.64
CA LEU A 19 4.72 -8.57 -5.79
C LEU A 19 6.17 -8.48 -5.30
N ASP A 20 6.85 -9.62 -5.18
CA ASP A 20 8.28 -9.71 -4.84
C ASP A 20 9.17 -8.88 -5.81
N LEU A 21 8.70 -8.65 -7.04
CA LEU A 21 9.39 -7.85 -8.05
C LEU A 21 9.26 -6.33 -7.86
N TYR A 22 8.48 -5.86 -6.89
CA TYR A 22 8.19 -4.45 -6.66
C TYR A 22 8.86 -3.87 -5.41
N ASP A 23 9.86 -4.57 -4.84
CA ASP A 23 10.54 -4.19 -3.59
C ASP A 23 9.56 -3.96 -2.42
N LEU A 24 8.55 -4.83 -2.32
CA LEU A 24 7.56 -4.83 -1.25
C LEU A 24 7.87 -5.95 -0.25
N ASP A 25 7.59 -5.74 1.03
CA ASP A 25 7.55 -6.84 2.01
C ASP A 25 6.23 -7.59 1.84
N VAL A 26 6.32 -8.89 1.53
CA VAL A 26 5.14 -9.70 1.24
C VAL A 26 5.14 -10.94 2.11
N ARG A 27 4.04 -11.16 2.85
CA ARG A 27 3.89 -12.27 3.78
C ARG A 27 2.55 -12.97 3.59
N LEU A 28 2.60 -14.23 3.18
CA LEU A 28 1.41 -15.08 3.10
C LEU A 28 0.97 -15.51 4.51
N LYS A 29 -0.29 -15.25 4.83
CA LYS A 29 -0.97 -15.65 6.07
C LYS A 29 -2.15 -16.55 5.74
N ILE A 30 -2.72 -17.16 6.77
CA ILE A 30 -3.91 -18.01 6.62
C ILE A 30 -5.15 -17.23 6.18
N ASP A 31 -5.24 -15.95 6.58
CA ASP A 31 -6.35 -15.03 6.29
C ASP A 31 -6.16 -14.27 4.96
N GLY A 32 -4.93 -14.21 4.42
CA GLY A 32 -4.64 -13.45 3.21
C GLY A 32 -3.17 -13.20 2.99
N LEU A 33 -2.85 -12.28 2.07
CA LEU A 33 -1.50 -11.85 1.75
C LEU A 33 -1.27 -10.46 2.33
N LEU A 34 -0.45 -10.36 3.37
CA LEU A 34 -0.02 -9.06 3.89
C LEU A 34 1.05 -8.49 2.96
N VAL A 35 0.86 -7.25 2.53
CA VAL A 35 1.76 -6.51 1.66
C VAL A 35 2.09 -5.18 2.34
N SER A 36 3.37 -4.87 2.51
CA SER A 36 3.85 -3.62 3.07
C SER A 36 4.88 -2.98 2.15
N ALA A 37 4.91 -1.66 2.09
CA ALA A 37 5.96 -0.92 1.39
C ALA A 37 6.89 -0.26 2.43
N PRO A 38 7.95 -0.96 2.90
CA PRO A 38 8.78 -0.47 3.99
C PRO A 38 9.62 0.77 3.63
N PHE A 39 9.83 0.98 2.32
CA PHE A 39 10.58 2.13 1.81
C PHE A 39 9.70 3.32 1.42
N ALA A 40 8.39 3.22 1.61
CA ALA A 40 7.47 4.32 1.37
C ALA A 40 7.15 5.01 2.70
N ASP A 41 7.16 6.34 2.72
CA ASP A 41 6.78 7.11 3.89
C ASP A 41 5.36 6.74 4.31
N GLY A 42 5.19 6.48 5.60
CA GLY A 42 3.88 6.22 6.20
C GLY A 42 2.98 7.45 6.23
N CYS A 43 1.72 7.22 6.62
CA CYS A 43 0.76 8.29 6.83
C CYS A 43 0.99 9.04 8.15
N CYS A 44 1.52 8.36 9.18
CA CYS A 44 1.74 8.93 10.50
C CYS A 44 2.69 8.06 11.34
N ASP A 45 3.15 8.55 12.50
CA ASP A 45 4.00 7.80 13.44
C ASP A 45 3.40 6.44 13.87
N GLY A 46 2.05 6.33 13.86
CA GLY A 46 1.34 5.09 14.16
C GLY A 46 1.19 4.12 12.98
N ASN A 47 1.50 4.57 11.76
CA ASN A 47 1.53 3.74 10.56
C ASN A 47 2.71 4.20 9.67
N PRO A 48 3.96 3.93 10.09
CA PRO A 48 5.16 4.44 9.45
C PRO A 48 5.42 3.82 8.07
N GLU A 49 4.76 2.72 7.74
CA GLU A 49 4.88 2.04 6.45
C GLU A 49 3.46 1.71 5.92
N PRO A 50 3.12 2.11 4.68
CA PRO A 50 1.83 1.76 4.13
C PRO A 50 1.74 0.25 3.91
N SER A 51 0.66 -0.35 4.41
CA SER A 51 0.43 -1.79 4.36
C SER A 51 -1.04 -2.13 4.10
N ASP A 52 -1.27 -3.31 3.54
CA ASP A 52 -2.61 -3.83 3.26
C ASP A 52 -2.63 -5.37 3.28
N THR A 53 -3.78 -5.95 3.64
CA THR A 53 -4.02 -7.39 3.58
C THR A 53 -4.91 -7.70 2.38
N ILE A 54 -4.35 -8.39 1.40
CA ILE A 54 -5.05 -8.81 0.19
C ILE A 54 -5.69 -10.18 0.40
N THR A 55 -6.98 -10.27 0.12
CA THR A 55 -7.71 -11.54 0.17
C THR A 55 -8.07 -12.00 -1.24
N CYS A 56 -8.26 -13.31 -1.43
CA CYS A 56 -8.75 -13.87 -2.69
C CYS A 56 -10.06 -14.61 -2.40
N ARG A 57 -11.15 -14.14 -3.00
CA ARG A 57 -12.50 -14.66 -2.71
C ARG A 57 -13.41 -14.55 -3.94
N PRO A 58 -14.45 -15.40 -4.03
CA PRO A 58 -15.44 -15.29 -5.09
C PRO A 58 -16.18 -13.95 -4.99
N ARG A 59 -16.40 -13.31 -6.13
CA ARG A 59 -17.22 -12.11 -6.25
C ARG A 59 -18.63 -12.54 -6.68
N PRO A 60 -19.67 -12.31 -5.84
CA PRO A 60 -21.02 -12.80 -6.11
C PRO A 60 -21.65 -12.17 -7.36
N ASP A 61 -21.20 -10.97 -7.71
CA ASP A 61 -21.67 -10.17 -8.85
C ASP A 61 -21.02 -10.58 -10.19
N ASP A 62 -19.94 -11.39 -10.16
CA ASP A 62 -19.18 -11.80 -11.35
C ASP A 62 -19.21 -13.33 -11.53
N GLY A 63 -20.36 -13.96 -11.25
CA GLY A 63 -20.55 -15.40 -11.42
C GLY A 63 -19.63 -16.26 -10.54
N ASP A 64 -19.36 -15.81 -9.31
CA ASP A 64 -18.45 -16.45 -8.35
C ASP A 64 -17.00 -16.62 -8.84
N ARG A 65 -16.60 -15.82 -9.84
CA ARG A 65 -15.19 -15.73 -10.22
C ARG A 65 -14.38 -15.21 -9.05
N PHE A 66 -13.16 -15.73 -8.89
CA PHE A 66 -12.28 -15.34 -7.81
C PHE A 66 -11.61 -14.01 -8.14
N TRP A 67 -11.63 -13.10 -7.19
CA TRP A 67 -11.04 -11.78 -7.31
C TRP A 67 -10.12 -11.52 -6.12
N PHE A 68 -9.09 -10.71 -6.36
CA PHE A 68 -8.32 -10.09 -5.30
C PHE A 68 -9.09 -8.90 -4.73
N ALA A 69 -9.08 -8.77 -3.41
CA ALA A 69 -9.73 -7.69 -2.71
C ALA A 69 -8.80 -7.12 -1.63
N HIS A 70 -8.82 -5.81 -1.49
CA HIS A 70 -8.18 -5.11 -0.39
C HIS A 70 -8.88 -5.42 0.94
N SER A 71 -8.21 -5.17 2.07
CA SER A 71 -8.75 -5.41 3.41
C SER A 71 -10.03 -4.61 3.70
N TRP A 72 -10.21 -3.44 3.07
CA TRP A 72 -11.41 -2.61 3.15
C TRP A 72 -12.51 -3.02 2.15
N GLY A 73 -12.36 -4.14 1.44
CA GLY A 73 -13.41 -4.74 0.62
C GLY A 73 -13.50 -4.25 -0.83
N GLU A 74 -12.62 -3.34 -1.25
CA GLU A 74 -12.49 -2.90 -2.65
C GLU A 74 -11.89 -4.03 -3.50
N TRP A 75 -12.53 -4.32 -4.63
CA TRP A 75 -12.07 -5.31 -5.60
C TRP A 75 -10.93 -4.75 -6.45
N ILE A 76 -9.91 -5.55 -6.68
CA ILE A 76 -8.68 -5.13 -7.37
C ILE A 76 -8.72 -5.61 -8.82
N ALA A 77 -8.64 -6.93 -9.00
CA ALA A 77 -8.65 -7.60 -10.29
C ALA A 77 -9.03 -9.07 -10.09
N GLU A 78 -9.40 -9.72 -11.18
CA GLU A 78 -9.64 -11.16 -11.21
C GLU A 78 -8.36 -11.95 -10.87
N VAL A 79 -8.52 -13.13 -10.25
CA VAL A 79 -7.43 -14.01 -9.83
C VAL A 79 -6.48 -14.40 -10.97
N ASP A 80 -6.96 -14.45 -12.22
CA ASP A 80 -6.16 -14.78 -13.40
C ASP A 80 -5.40 -13.56 -13.96
N GLN A 81 -5.72 -12.35 -13.50
CA GLN A 81 -5.06 -11.10 -13.87
C GLN A 81 -4.00 -10.69 -12.83
N VAL A 82 -3.11 -11.63 -12.48
CA VAL A 82 -2.12 -11.46 -11.40
C VAL A 82 -1.19 -10.26 -11.64
N ALA A 83 -0.80 -10.01 -12.89
CA ALA A 83 0.09 -8.91 -13.23
C ALA A 83 -0.57 -7.53 -13.00
N ASP A 84 -1.82 -7.36 -13.43
CA ASP A 84 -2.62 -6.16 -13.18
C ASP A 84 -2.88 -5.96 -11.69
N ALA A 85 -3.26 -7.03 -10.98
CA ALA A 85 -3.46 -6.98 -9.53
C ALA A 85 -2.22 -6.45 -8.82
N ALA A 86 -1.04 -7.00 -9.13
CA ALA A 86 0.21 -6.61 -8.53
C ALA A 86 0.56 -5.15 -8.83
N LEU A 87 0.38 -4.70 -10.07
CA LEU A 87 0.64 -3.32 -10.47
C LEU A 87 -0.26 -2.34 -9.72
N LEU A 88 -1.55 -2.63 -9.62
CA LEU A 88 -2.53 -1.80 -8.91
C LEU A 88 -2.20 -1.70 -7.41
N ILE A 89 -1.87 -2.83 -6.77
CA ILE A 89 -1.47 -2.87 -5.35
C ILE A 89 -0.19 -2.04 -5.12
N ALA A 90 0.86 -2.29 -5.92
CA ALA A 90 2.13 -1.60 -5.78
C ALA A 90 1.98 -0.09 -5.99
N THR A 91 1.21 0.33 -7.00
CA THR A 91 0.94 1.73 -7.28
C THR A 91 0.17 2.38 -6.13
N ARG A 92 -0.83 1.69 -5.57
CA ARG A 92 -1.65 2.22 -4.46
C ARG A 92 -0.85 2.38 -3.17
N LEU A 93 -0.03 1.40 -2.81
CA LEU A 93 0.82 1.49 -1.60
C LEU A 93 1.84 2.62 -1.72
N ARG A 94 2.44 2.80 -2.91
CA ARG A 94 3.38 3.92 -3.17
C ARG A 94 2.68 5.28 -3.18
N ALA A 95 1.49 5.38 -3.78
CA ALA A 95 0.72 6.62 -3.81
C ALA A 95 0.27 7.07 -2.40
N ARG A 96 -0.11 6.12 -1.54
CA ARG A 96 -0.48 6.43 -0.14
C ARG A 96 0.71 6.96 0.67
N GLY A 97 1.94 6.58 0.35
CA GLY A 97 3.12 7.19 0.94
C GLY A 97 3.51 8.53 0.33
N ALA A 98 3.23 8.75 -0.96
CA ALA A 98 3.47 10.01 -1.65
C ALA A 98 2.54 11.15 -1.19
N ASP A 99 1.27 10.84 -0.92
CA ASP A 99 0.26 11.83 -0.48
C ASP A 99 0.64 12.46 0.88
N HIS A 100 1.32 11.70 1.76
CA HIS A 100 1.78 12.18 3.07
C HIS A 100 3.21 12.77 3.09
N SER A 101 4.08 12.39 2.15
CA SER A 101 5.40 13.04 1.99
C SER A 101 5.30 14.43 1.34
N ALA A 102 4.12 14.78 0.79
CA ALA A 102 3.74 16.15 0.42
C ALA A 102 3.16 16.97 1.60
N GLY A 103 3.64 16.75 2.83
CA GLY A 103 3.47 17.74 3.90
C GLY A 103 4.33 18.98 3.60
N PRO A 104 3.81 20.22 3.73
CA PRO A 104 4.58 21.40 3.37
C PRO A 104 5.81 21.48 4.25
N SER A 105 6.98 21.39 3.63
CA SER A 105 8.22 21.91 4.18
C SER A 105 8.02 23.39 4.50
N ARG A 106 7.48 23.71 5.68
CA ARG A 106 7.46 25.06 6.25
C ARG A 106 8.86 25.39 6.76
N SER A 107 9.82 25.36 5.84
CA SER A 107 11.18 25.88 5.98
C SER A 107 11.25 27.27 5.33
N GLN A 108 10.53 28.22 5.92
CA GLN A 108 10.94 29.64 5.96
C GLN A 108 10.93 29.98 7.45
N ARG A 109 11.98 29.66 8.22
CA ARG A 109 13.24 30.42 8.31
C ARG A 109 13.02 31.93 8.10
N LEU A 110 12.40 32.57 9.09
CA LEU A 110 12.69 33.96 9.40
C LEU A 110 13.92 33.97 10.31
N PRO A 111 15.11 34.41 9.87
CA PRO A 111 16.07 34.96 10.80
C PRO A 111 15.59 36.37 11.14
N GLU A 112 14.89 36.54 12.26
CA GLU A 112 14.80 37.86 12.88
C GLU A 112 16.21 38.18 13.38
N THR A 113 16.99 38.83 12.50
CA THR A 113 18.28 39.39 12.83
C THR A 113 18.09 40.38 13.95
N SER A 114 18.41 39.93 15.15
CA SER A 114 18.83 40.77 16.24
C SER A 114 20.00 41.64 15.77
N ARG A 115 19.74 42.92 15.53
CA ARG A 115 20.77 43.97 15.52
C ARG A 115 20.29 45.13 16.36
N ASN A 116 20.66 45.02 17.63
CA ASN A 116 20.78 46.07 18.60
C ASN A 116 21.91 47.04 18.17
N THR A 117 21.69 48.37 18.17
CA THR A 117 22.72 49.40 18.48
C THR A 117 22.12 50.81 18.54
N ALA A 118 21.94 51.31 19.77
CA ALA A 118 22.31 52.62 20.33
C ALA A 118 22.40 53.92 19.47
N THR A 119 21.84 54.99 20.05
CA THR A 119 22.42 56.35 20.25
C THR A 119 21.64 57.55 19.66
N ARG A 120 21.35 58.49 20.58
CA ARG A 120 20.78 59.85 20.47
C ARG A 120 21.43 60.73 19.38
N PRO A 121 20.77 61.82 18.97
CA PRO A 121 20.99 63.12 19.64
C PRO A 121 19.75 63.67 20.35
#